data_AF-A0A4Z2DYP8-F1
#
_entry.id   AF-A0A4Z2DYP8-F1
#
_cell.length_a   1.000
_cell.length_b   1.000
_cell.length_c   1.000
_cell.angle_alpha   90.00
_cell.angle_beta   90.00
_cell.angle_gamma   90.00
#
_symmetry.space_group_name_H-M   'P 1'
#
loop_
_entity.id
_entity.type
_entity.pdbx_description
1 polymer ?
#
loop_
_entity_poly.entity_id
_entity_poly.type
_entity_poly.pdbx_seq_one_letter_code
_entity_poly.pdbx_strand_id
1 'polypeptide(L)'
;MDLPENTITMVTADMNVSLRFKEQHSCRSWFSHLQRALANQGSDGRRLYPVVGVASGGSVPPAIERCISHITAFGLKVEGVYRRCGLASKVTRLVEALMTSPDSAPLEHDEQGVLDAGSALKQYVRQQESLLPDAERQAWIHAAS
;
A
#
# COMPACT_ATOMS: atom_id res chain seq x y z
N MET A 1 -39.58 -11.95 -19.63
CA MET A 1 -38.72 -11.57 -18.49
C MET A 1 -37.65 -10.67 -19.05
N ASP A 2 -37.86 -9.37 -18.95
CA ASP A 2 -36.93 -8.36 -19.46
C ASP A 2 -35.71 -8.29 -18.53
N LEU A 3 -34.51 -8.48 -19.09
CA LEU A 3 -33.28 -8.21 -18.34
C LEU A 3 -33.27 -6.71 -17.97
N PRO A 4 -32.91 -6.35 -16.73
CA PRO A 4 -32.87 -4.95 -16.35
C PRO A 4 -31.75 -4.25 -17.12
N GLU A 5 -32.13 -3.40 -18.08
CA GLU A 5 -31.21 -2.57 -18.84
C GLU A 5 -30.21 -1.89 -17.88
N ASN A 6 -28.95 -1.87 -18.29
CA ASN A 6 -27.86 -1.19 -17.58
C ASN A 6 -27.52 -1.77 -16.19
N THR A 7 -27.61 -3.08 -16.00
CA THR A 7 -27.19 -3.74 -14.75
C THR A 7 -25.95 -4.62 -14.98
N ILE A 8 -24.93 -4.46 -14.13
CA ILE A 8 -23.77 -5.36 -14.04
C ILE A 8 -23.94 -6.25 -12.81
N THR A 9 -23.90 -7.57 -12.98
CA THR A 9 -23.94 -8.52 -11.87
C THR A 9 -22.59 -9.21 -11.72
N MET A 10 -22.01 -9.12 -10.54
CA MET A 10 -20.80 -9.81 -10.13
C MET A 10 -21.19 -10.99 -9.24
N VAL A 11 -20.71 -12.18 -9.59
CA VAL A 11 -20.95 -13.41 -8.85
C VAL A 11 -19.63 -13.84 -8.22
N THR A 12 -19.58 -13.87 -6.89
CA THR A 12 -18.49 -14.49 -6.12
C THR A 12 -18.96 -15.82 -5.54
N ALA A 13 -18.06 -16.58 -4.91
CA ALA A 13 -18.41 -17.89 -4.33
C ALA A 13 -19.44 -17.77 -3.18
N ASP A 14 -19.50 -16.61 -2.54
CA ASP A 14 -20.25 -16.33 -1.32
C ASP A 14 -21.42 -15.34 -1.53
N MET A 15 -21.39 -14.52 -2.59
CA MET A 15 -22.44 -13.53 -2.84
C MET A 15 -22.58 -13.10 -4.29
N ASN A 16 -23.77 -12.56 -4.60
CA ASN A 16 -24.03 -11.87 -5.86
C ASN A 16 -24.24 -10.39 -5.57
N VAL A 17 -23.48 -9.53 -6.25
CA VAL A 17 -23.61 -8.07 -6.16
C VAL A 17 -24.09 -7.56 -7.51
N SER A 18 -25.17 -6.77 -7.52
CA SER A 18 -25.69 -6.16 -8.75
C SER A 18 -25.61 -4.63 -8.67
N LEU A 19 -25.02 -4.02 -9.69
CA LEU A 19 -24.87 -2.58 -9.85
C LEU A 19 -25.77 -2.14 -11.01
N ARG A 20 -26.77 -1.32 -10.72
CA ARG A 20 -27.64 -0.73 -11.76
C ARG A 20 -27.23 0.71 -12.03
N PHE A 21 -27.05 1.03 -13.29
CA PHE A 21 -26.68 2.35 -13.77
C PHE A 21 -27.90 3.02 -14.40
N LYS A 22 -28.03 4.34 -14.21
CA LYS A 22 -29.08 5.12 -14.86
C LYS A 22 -28.80 5.27 -16.35
N GLU A 23 -27.55 5.53 -16.72
CA GLU A 23 -27.13 5.74 -18.10
C GLU A 23 -26.39 4.53 -18.68
N GLN A 24 -26.73 4.17 -19.92
CA GLN A 24 -26.11 3.06 -20.63
C GLN A 24 -24.61 3.23 -20.84
N HIS A 25 -24.13 4.45 -21.07
CA HIS A 25 -22.71 4.73 -21.27
C HIS A 25 -21.89 4.44 -19.99
N SER A 26 -22.42 4.83 -18.82
CA SER A 26 -21.83 4.55 -17.51
C SER A 26 -21.71 3.04 -17.29
N CYS A 27 -22.78 2.29 -17.57
CA CYS A 27 -22.79 0.83 -17.46
C CYS A 27 -21.73 0.19 -18.36
N ARG A 28 -21.63 0.61 -19.63
CA ARG A 28 -20.67 0.04 -20.58
C ARG A 28 -19.22 0.36 -20.22
N SER A 29 -18.97 1.59 -19.78
CA SER A 29 -17.64 2.03 -19.33
C SER A 29 -17.19 1.22 -18.11
N TRP A 30 -18.03 1.16 -17.08
CA TRP A 30 -17.76 0.37 -15.88
C TRP A 30 -17.56 -1.11 -16.17
N PHE A 31 -18.39 -1.69 -17.03
CA PHE A 31 -18.25 -3.09 -17.43
C PHE A 31 -16.89 -3.36 -18.09
N SER A 32 -16.48 -2.52 -19.04
CA SER A 32 -15.18 -2.62 -19.71
C SER A 32 -14.01 -2.49 -18.72
N HIS A 33 -14.09 -1.55 -17.77
CA HIS A 33 -13.06 -1.38 -16.74
C HIS A 33 -12.98 -2.57 -15.80
N LEU A 34 -14.13 -3.09 -15.34
CA LEU A 34 -14.20 -4.26 -14.47
C LEU A 34 -13.66 -5.52 -15.16
N GLN A 35 -14.02 -5.76 -16.41
CA GLN A 35 -13.50 -6.89 -17.19
C GLN A 35 -11.97 -6.82 -17.33
N ARG A 36 -11.42 -5.65 -17.64
CA ARG A 36 -9.96 -5.46 -17.74
C ARG A 36 -9.27 -5.68 -16.40
N ALA A 37 -9.84 -5.20 -15.30
CA ALA A 37 -9.29 -5.41 -13.96
C ALA A 37 -9.31 -6.89 -13.55
N LEU A 38 -10.34 -7.64 -13.92
CA LEU A 38 -10.43 -9.08 -13.66
C LEU A 38 -9.46 -9.91 -14.52
N ALA A 39 -9.31 -9.56 -15.80
CA ALA A 39 -8.38 -10.25 -16.71
C ALA A 39 -6.90 -10.10 -16.28
N ASN A 40 -6.57 -9.00 -15.60
CA ASN A 40 -5.23 -8.74 -15.08
C ASN A 40 -4.96 -9.36 -13.70
N GLN A 41 -5.95 -10.00 -13.07
CA GLN A 41 -5.76 -10.71 -11.81
C GLN A 41 -5.33 -12.16 -12.08
N GLY A 42 -4.03 -12.34 -12.32
CA GLY A 42 -3.40 -13.65 -12.17
C GLY A 42 -3.47 -14.07 -10.69
N SER A 43 -4.08 -15.23 -10.46
CA SER A 43 -4.02 -16.13 -9.27
C SER A 43 -3.30 -15.69 -8.00
N ASP A 44 -3.60 -14.52 -7.43
CA ASP A 44 -3.27 -14.26 -6.03
C ASP A 44 -4.25 -13.31 -5.37
N GLY A 45 -4.66 -13.70 -4.17
CA GLY A 45 -5.80 -13.13 -3.46
C GLY A 45 -5.63 -11.64 -3.16
N ARG A 46 -6.61 -10.86 -3.60
CA ARG A 46 -7.15 -9.66 -2.93
C ARG A 46 -6.10 -8.66 -2.41
N ARG A 47 -5.68 -7.75 -3.30
CA ARG A 47 -5.16 -6.42 -2.89
C ARG A 47 -6.14 -5.34 -3.35
N LEU A 48 -6.68 -4.57 -2.40
CA LEU A 48 -7.63 -3.47 -2.63
C LEU A 48 -6.98 -2.22 -3.26
N TYR A 49 -5.70 -2.30 -3.58
CA TYR A 49 -4.91 -1.28 -4.24
C TYR A 49 -4.41 -1.90 -5.56
N PRO A 50 -4.56 -1.21 -6.71
CA PRO A 50 -3.87 -1.63 -7.91
C PRO A 50 -2.37 -1.55 -7.61
N VAL A 51 -1.74 -2.71 -7.44
CA VAL A 51 -0.29 -2.82 -7.60
C VAL A 51 -0.06 -2.51 -9.07
N VAL A 52 0.47 -1.31 -9.34
CA VAL A 52 1.04 -0.98 -10.64
C VAL A 52 1.98 -2.13 -10.99
N GLY A 53 1.69 -2.80 -12.10
CA GLY A 53 2.30 -4.07 -12.43
C GLY A 53 3.82 -4.03 -12.32
N VAL A 54 4.39 -5.05 -11.67
CA VAL A 54 5.83 -5.34 -11.52
C VAL A 54 6.51 -5.64 -12.89
N ALA A 55 5.90 -5.24 -13.99
CA ALA A 55 6.41 -5.43 -15.35
C ALA A 55 7.05 -4.15 -15.93
N SER A 56 6.92 -2.98 -15.29
CA SER A 56 7.66 -1.75 -15.66
C SER A 56 7.53 -0.69 -14.55
N GLY A 57 8.59 -0.51 -13.75
CA GLY A 57 8.81 0.72 -12.97
C GLY A 57 8.51 0.64 -11.47
N GLY A 58 9.44 0.06 -10.70
CA GLY A 58 9.57 0.27 -9.26
C GLY A 58 9.21 -0.92 -8.38
N SER A 59 10.20 -1.49 -7.70
CA SER A 59 10.01 -2.40 -6.56
C SER A 59 10.19 -1.63 -5.26
N VAL A 60 9.34 -1.89 -4.25
CA VAL A 60 9.55 -1.33 -2.92
C VAL A 60 10.67 -2.11 -2.21
N PRO A 61 11.65 -1.45 -1.58
CA PRO A 61 12.67 -2.14 -0.81
C PRO A 61 12.07 -3.06 0.28
N PRO A 62 12.55 -4.30 0.46
CA PRO A 62 11.97 -5.25 1.42
C PRO A 62 11.92 -4.74 2.87
N ALA A 63 12.89 -3.91 3.26
CA ALA A 63 12.89 -3.26 4.57
C ALA A 63 11.68 -2.34 4.79
N ILE A 64 11.28 -1.59 3.75
CA ILE A 64 10.11 -0.71 3.79
C ILE A 64 8.84 -1.55 3.86
N GLU A 65 8.72 -2.57 3.00
CA GLU A 65 7.56 -3.46 3.00
C GLU A 65 7.37 -4.15 4.36
N ARG A 66 8.46 -4.63 4.96
CA ARG A 66 8.43 -5.28 6.26
C ARG A 66 7.99 -4.34 7.38
N CYS A 67 8.56 -3.14 7.47
CA CYS A 67 8.16 -2.17 8.48
C CYS A 67 6.69 -1.76 8.34
N ILE A 68 6.22 -1.50 7.11
CA ILE A 68 4.83 -1.15 6.85
C ILE A 68 3.91 -2.31 7.23
N SER A 69 4.26 -3.54 6.86
CA SER A 69 3.48 -4.74 7.20
C SER A 69 3.35 -4.92 8.72
N HIS A 70 4.45 -4.74 9.45
CA HIS A 70 4.46 -4.81 10.92
C HIS A 70 3.60 -3.73 11.56
N ILE A 71 3.74 -2.47 11.14
CA ILE A 71 2.94 -1.36 11.67
C ILE A 71 1.46 -1.53 11.32
N THR A 72 1.14 -2.10 10.16
CA THR A 72 -0.24 -2.42 9.77
C THR A 72 -0.84 -3.51 10.65
N ALA A 73 -0.06 -4.54 11.01
CA ALA A 73 -0.53 -5.62 11.85
C ALA A 73 -0.69 -5.22 13.32
N PHE A 74 0.21 -4.40 13.86
CA PHE A 74 0.31 -4.17 15.31
C PHE A 74 0.15 -2.69 15.72
N GLY A 75 0.31 -1.75 14.81
CA GLY A 75 0.43 -0.32 15.12
C GLY A 75 -0.80 0.54 14.85
N LEU A 76 -1.85 0.02 14.20
CA LEU A 76 -3.04 0.81 13.83
C LEU A 76 -3.81 1.38 15.03
N LYS A 77 -3.67 0.76 16.21
CA LYS A 77 -4.29 1.21 17.47
C LYS A 77 -3.30 1.92 18.40
N VAL A 78 -2.02 1.99 18.04
CA VAL A 78 -1.00 2.66 18.85
C VAL A 78 -1.13 4.16 18.63
N GLU A 79 -1.41 4.89 19.71
CA GLU A 79 -1.54 6.35 19.64
C GLU A 79 -0.23 6.98 19.18
N GLY A 80 -0.32 7.82 18.14
CA GLY A 80 0.82 8.58 17.65
C GLY A 80 1.93 7.74 17.02
N VAL A 81 1.62 6.58 16.41
CA VAL A 81 2.60 5.62 15.87
C VAL A 81 3.71 6.22 14.98
N TYR A 82 3.41 7.27 14.20
CA TYR A 82 4.42 7.98 13.39
C TYR A 82 4.91 9.29 14.02
N ARG A 83 4.24 9.80 15.06
CA ARG A 83 4.54 11.07 15.75
C ARG A 83 5.46 10.87 16.96
N ARG A 84 5.20 9.86 17.79
CA ARG A 84 6.02 9.50 18.94
C ARG A 84 7.32 8.85 18.47
N CYS A 85 8.36 9.01 19.26
CA CYS A 85 9.68 8.50 18.95
C CYS A 85 9.88 7.11 19.56
N GLY A 86 10.44 6.20 18.77
CA GLY A 86 11.13 5.02 19.29
C GLY A 86 12.37 5.36 20.12
N LEU A 87 12.89 4.36 20.84
CA LEU A 87 14.13 4.44 21.61
C LEU A 87 15.33 4.49 20.67
N ALA A 88 16.10 5.59 20.70
CA ALA A 88 17.17 5.85 19.74
C ALA A 88 18.16 4.68 19.54
N SER A 89 18.59 4.03 20.63
CA SER A 89 19.50 2.87 20.56
C SER A 89 18.88 1.65 19.88
N LYS A 90 17.59 1.38 20.12
CA LYS A 90 16.84 0.30 19.45
C LYS A 90 16.61 0.64 17.98
N VAL A 91 16.24 1.89 17.68
CA VAL A 91 16.02 2.37 16.31
C VAL A 91 17.28 2.22 15.46
N THR A 92 18.45 2.67 15.94
CA THR A 92 19.71 2.54 15.20
C THR A 92 20.02 1.08 14.90
N ARG A 93 19.95 0.19 15.90
CA ARG A 93 20.16 -1.25 15.71
C ARG A 93 19.17 -1.88 14.74
N LEU A 94 17.91 -1.43 14.78
CA LEU A 94 16.88 -1.94 13.91
C LEU A 94 17.10 -1.51 12.47
N VAL A 95 17.54 -0.27 12.23
CA VAL A 95 17.93 0.21 10.89
C VAL A 95 19.11 -0.60 10.34
N GLU A 96 20.14 -0.86 11.14
CA GLU A 96 21.27 -1.71 10.74
C GLU A 96 20.83 -3.13 10.38
N ALA A 97 19.93 -3.72 11.18
CA ALA A 97 19.37 -5.04 10.91
C ALA A 97 18.54 -5.05 9.61
N LEU A 98 17.72 -4.01 9.37
CA LEU A 98 16.92 -3.87 8.16
C LEU A 98 17.77 -3.67 6.90
N MET A 99 18.91 -2.97 7.00
CA MET A 99 19.85 -2.82 5.88
C MET A 99 20.58 -4.13 5.56
N THR A 100 20.84 -4.95 6.59
CA THR A 100 21.62 -6.19 6.46
C THR A 100 20.75 -7.37 6.01
N SER A 101 19.62 -7.58 6.67
CA SER A 101 18.70 -8.69 6.43
C SER A 101 17.29 -8.29 6.88
N PRO A 102 16.51 -7.68 5.98
CA PRO A 102 15.14 -7.26 6.26
C PRO A 102 14.31 -8.36 6.92
N ASP A 103 14.31 -9.57 6.34
CA ASP A 103 13.43 -10.67 6.75
C ASP A 103 13.69 -11.19 8.17
N SER A 104 14.89 -10.97 8.71
CA SER A 104 15.27 -11.35 10.07
C SER A 104 15.33 -10.18 11.04
N ALA A 105 15.02 -8.95 10.60
CA ALA A 105 15.06 -7.78 11.48
C ALA A 105 14.08 -7.97 12.66
N PRO A 106 14.53 -7.76 13.92
CA PRO A 106 13.74 -8.04 15.10
C PRO A 106 12.74 -6.91 15.36
N LEU A 107 11.50 -7.12 14.94
CA LEU A 107 10.38 -6.20 15.18
C LEU A 107 9.54 -6.69 16.35
N GLU A 108 9.48 -5.88 17.41
CA GLU A 108 8.71 -6.19 18.62
C GLU A 108 7.24 -5.73 18.44
N HIS A 109 6.30 -6.49 19.02
CA HIS A 109 4.86 -6.33 18.81
C HIS A 109 4.18 -5.41 19.84
N ASP A 110 4.87 -5.10 20.93
CA ASP A 110 4.38 -4.21 21.96
C ASP A 110 4.39 -2.75 21.47
N GLU A 111 3.76 -1.87 22.25
CA GLU A 111 3.62 -0.46 21.88
C GLU A 111 4.98 0.19 21.58
N GLN A 112 6.00 -0.04 22.42
CA GLN A 112 7.32 0.56 22.20
C GLN A 112 8.01 -0.04 20.96
N GLY A 113 7.89 -1.36 20.77
CA GLY A 113 8.39 -2.05 19.58
C GLY A 113 7.84 -1.49 18.27
N VAL A 114 6.54 -1.18 18.23
CA VAL A 114 5.90 -0.57 17.06
C VAL A 114 6.40 0.87 16.84
N LEU A 115 6.60 1.66 17.90
CA LEU A 115 7.18 3.01 17.79
C LEU A 115 8.62 2.95 17.26
N ASP A 116 9.39 1.96 17.70
CA ASP A 116 10.75 1.71 17.22
C ASP A 116 10.74 1.36 15.72
N ALA A 117 9.80 0.51 15.29
CA ALA A 117 9.61 0.18 13.87
C ALA A 117 9.24 1.40 13.02
N GLY A 118 8.33 2.26 13.50
CA GLY A 118 7.94 3.50 12.84
C GLY A 118 9.09 4.52 12.73
N SER A 119 9.88 4.66 13.80
CA SER A 119 11.10 5.47 13.77
C SER A 119 12.18 4.91 12.84
N ALA A 120 12.39 3.59 12.85
CA ALA A 120 13.35 2.92 11.97
C ALA A 120 12.97 3.08 10.50
N LEU A 121 11.68 2.94 10.15
CA LEU A 121 11.19 3.21 8.80
C LEU A 121 11.53 4.64 8.34
N LYS A 122 11.22 5.65 9.17
CA LYS A 122 11.55 7.05 8.88
C LYS A 122 13.05 7.25 8.67
N GLN A 123 13.87 6.65 9.53
CA GLN A 123 15.33 6.77 9.44
C GLN A 123 15.90 6.05 8.22
N TYR A 124 15.41 4.84 7.91
CA TYR A 124 15.78 4.08 6.73
C TYR A 124 15.51 4.89 5.45
N VAL A 125 14.30 5.45 5.32
CA VAL A 125 13.90 6.28 4.17
C VAL A 125 14.77 7.53 4.04
N ARG A 126 15.11 8.18 5.16
CA ARG A 126 15.97 9.39 5.16
C ARG A 126 17.40 9.10 4.71
N GLN A 127 17.88 7.87 4.88
CA GLN A 127 19.22 7.45 4.44
C GLN A 127 19.27 7.10 2.95
N GLN A 128 18.12 6.91 2.30
CA GLN A 128 18.05 6.71 0.86
C GLN A 128 18.20 8.04 0.11
N GLU A 129 18.56 7.97 -1.18
CA GLU A 129 18.44 9.12 -2.08
C GLU A 129 16.99 9.64 -2.10
N SER A 130 16.82 10.92 -2.46
CA SER A 130 15.52 11.60 -2.35
C SER A 130 14.40 10.78 -3.00
N LEU A 131 13.36 10.46 -2.23
CA LEU A 131 12.19 9.74 -2.75
C LEU A 131 11.49 10.51 -3.88
N LEU A 132 11.69 11.83 -3.92
CA LEU A 132 11.25 12.68 -5.01
C LEU A 132 12.41 12.83 -5.99
N PRO A 133 12.27 12.38 -7.25
CA PRO A 133 13.27 12.63 -8.27
C PRO A 133 13.60 14.12 -8.36
N ASP A 134 14.88 14.48 -8.34
CA ASP A 134 15.30 15.89 -8.36
C ASP A 134 14.78 16.64 -9.60
N ALA A 135 14.63 15.94 -10.73
CA ALA A 135 14.06 16.47 -11.96
C ALA A 135 12.63 16.99 -11.79
N GLU A 136 11.87 16.44 -10.84
CA GLU A 136 10.46 16.80 -10.61
C GLU A 136 10.28 17.75 -9.43
N ARG A 137 11.33 18.00 -8.64
CA ARG A 137 11.26 18.78 -7.39
C ARG A 137 10.58 20.13 -7.57
N GLN A 138 10.91 20.86 -8.64
CA GLN A 138 10.34 22.18 -8.89
C GLN A 138 8.85 22.13 -9.23
N ALA A 139 8.41 21.09 -9.95
CA ALA A 139 6.99 20.87 -10.26
C ALA A 139 6.19 20.60 -8.98
N TRP A 140 6.74 19.78 -8.08
CA TRP A 140 6.14 19.53 -6.76
C TRP A 140 6.04 20.80 -5.90
N ILE A 141 7.07 21.65 -5.89
CA ILE A 141 7.05 22.93 -5.16
C ILE A 141 5.96 23.86 -5.73
N HIS A 142 5.89 24.01 -7.06
CA HIS A 142 4.89 24.85 -7.70
C HIS A 142 3.47 24.33 -7.52
N ALA A 143 3.26 23.01 -7.49
CA ALA A 143 1.93 22.44 -7.25
C ALA A 143 1.42 22.64 -5.81
N ALA A 144 2.32 22.87 -4.85
CA ALA A 144 1.99 23.02 -3.44
C ALA A 144 1.75 24.48 -2.99
N SER A 145 2.08 25.46 -3.83
CA SER A 145 1.84 26.90 -3.61
C SER A 145 0.45 27.32 -4.10
#